data_AF-A0A3D1VSM1-F1
#
_entry.id   AF-A0A3D1VSM1-F1
#
_cell.length_a   1.000
_cell.length_b   1.000
_cell.length_c   1.000
_cell.angle_alpha   90.00
_cell.angle_beta   90.00
_cell.angle_gamma   90.00
#
_symmetry.space_group_name_H-M   'P 1'
#
loop_
_entity.id
_entity.type
_entity.pdbx_description
1 polymer ?
#
loop_
_entity_poly.entity_id
_entity_poly.type
_entity_poly.pdbx_seq_one_letter_code
_entity_poly.pdbx_strand_id
1 'polypeptide(L)' 'MTPQPLWSKKGLLTNEQISHFTVGEDPLIDPNFLSFDCWGTMAHVRQLHHLGHLNQQETREILTLLGEFV' A
#
# COMPACT_ATOMS: atom_id res chain seq x y z
N MET A 1 14.13 -18.98 -7.22
CA MET A 1 14.08 -17.56 -7.58
C MET A 1 13.70 -16.81 -6.33
N THR A 2 14.50 -15.85 -5.88
CA THR A 2 14.13 -14.95 -4.78
C THR A 2 12.97 -14.06 -5.25
N PRO A 3 11.88 -13.95 -4.46
CA PRO A 3 10.76 -13.09 -4.81
C PRO A 3 11.25 -11.64 -4.93
N GLN A 4 10.87 -10.98 -6.02
CA GLN A 4 11.16 -9.56 -6.24
C GLN A 4 9.99 -8.72 -5.69
N PRO A 5 10.26 -7.59 -5.02
CA PRO A 5 9.19 -6.70 -4.59
C PRO A 5 8.35 -6.23 -5.77
N LEU A 6 7.03 -6.10 -5.57
CA LEU A 6 6.08 -5.68 -6.61
C LEU A 6 6.38 -4.28 -7.16
N TRP A 7 6.98 -3.41 -6.34
CA TRP A 7 7.39 -2.05 -6.71
C TRP A 7 8.72 -2.00 -7.46
N SER A 8 9.45 -3.11 -7.59
CA SER A 8 10.72 -3.13 -8.33
C SER A 8 10.49 -2.96 -9.83
N LYS A 9 11.31 -2.13 -10.46
CA LYS A 9 11.28 -1.94 -11.92
C LYS A 9 11.70 -3.23 -12.61
N LYS A 10 10.81 -3.79 -13.45
CA LYS A 10 11.10 -5.02 -14.21
C LYS A 10 12.40 -4.88 -15.02
N GLY A 11 13.26 -5.89 -14.92
CA GLY A 11 14.54 -5.95 -15.64
C GLY A 11 15.69 -5.15 -15.01
N LEU A 12 15.46 -4.48 -13.88
CA LEU A 12 16.50 -3.81 -13.11
C LEU A 12 16.69 -4.53 -11.78
N LEU A 13 17.92 -4.98 -11.53
CA LEU A 13 18.33 -5.48 -10.22
C LEU A 13 18.80 -4.29 -9.39
N THR A 14 18.04 -3.95 -8.35
CA THR A 14 18.46 -2.96 -7.36
C THR A 14 19.69 -3.49 -6.63
N ASN A 15 20.74 -2.67 -6.51
CA ASN A 15 21.93 -3.05 -5.76
C ASN A 15 21.54 -3.30 -4.28
N GLU A 16 21.94 -4.45 -3.73
CA GLU A 16 21.58 -4.86 -2.37
C GLU A 16 22.05 -3.89 -1.29
N GLN A 17 23.23 -3.27 -1.45
CA GLN A 17 23.73 -2.27 -0.51
C GLN A 17 22.88 -1.00 -0.52
N ILE A 18 22.43 -0.58 -1.71
CA ILE A 18 21.49 0.54 -1.84
C ILE A 18 20.17 0.17 -1.17
N SER A 19 19.64 -1.03 -1.46
CA SER A 19 18.38 -1.49 -0.86
C SER A 19 18.46 -1.56 0.66
N HIS A 20 19.54 -2.11 1.23
CA HIS A 20 19.75 -2.16 2.68
C HIS A 20 19.85 -0.76 3.29
N PHE A 21 20.45 0.21 2.59
CA PHE A 21 20.54 1.58 3.09
C PHE A 21 19.20 2.33 3.00
N THR A 22 18.45 2.17 1.90
CA THR A 22 17.22 2.95 1.65
C THR A 22 15.95 2.32 2.20
N VAL A 23 15.91 1.00 2.32
CA VAL A 23 14.74 0.23 2.80
C VAL A 23 14.98 -0.32 4.20
N GLY A 24 16.25 -0.57 4.57
CA GLY A 24 16.60 -0.97 5.94
C GLY A 24 15.77 -2.15 6.47
N GLU A 25 15.17 -1.92 7.64
CA GLU A 25 14.30 -2.88 8.33
C GLU A 25 12.81 -2.62 8.08
N ASP A 26 12.44 -1.66 7.21
CA ASP A 26 11.05 -1.30 6.93
C ASP A 26 10.17 -2.54 6.64
N PRO A 27 10.59 -3.55 5.84
CA PRO A 27 9.77 -4.73 5.59
C PRO A 27 9.45 -5.58 6.83
N LEU A 28 10.24 -5.45 7.90
CA LEU A 28 10.01 -6.12 9.19
C LEU A 28 9.04 -5.32 10.07
N ILE A 29 9.05 -3.99 9.95
CA ILE A 29 8.35 -3.08 10.85
C ILE A 29 7.00 -2.63 10.25
N ASP A 30 6.95 -2.37 8.95
CA ASP A 30 5.77 -1.92 8.19
C ASP A 30 4.50 -2.75 8.43
N PRO A 31 4.54 -4.09 8.58
CA PRO A 31 3.34 -4.86 8.90
C PRO A 31 2.65 -4.40 10.20
N ASN A 32 3.39 -3.85 11.16
CA ASN A 32 2.81 -3.31 12.40
C ASN A 32 2.04 -2.01 12.17
N PHE A 33 2.25 -1.36 11.03
CA PHE A 33 1.59 -0.11 10.65
C PHE A 33 0.46 -0.28 9.64
N LEU A 34 0.21 -1.51 9.17
CA LEU A 34 -0.76 -1.81 8.12
C LEU A 34 -2.15 -1.24 8.40
N SER A 35 -2.65 -1.39 9.63
CA SER A 35 -3.98 -0.89 10.00
C SER A 35 -4.09 0.63 9.90
N PHE A 36 -3.03 1.36 10.26
CA PHE A 36 -2.99 2.82 10.16
C PHE A 36 -2.95 3.29 8.70
N ASP A 37 -2.21 2.58 7.84
CA ASP A 37 -2.18 2.86 6.40
C ASP A 37 -3.57 2.59 5.76
N CYS A 38 -4.24 1.51 6.16
CA CYS A 38 -5.61 1.24 5.76
C CYS A 38 -6.57 2.34 6.20
N TRP A 39 -6.47 2.85 7.44
CA TRP A 39 -7.30 3.98 7.88
C TRP A 39 -7.08 5.25 7.06
N GLY A 40 -5.82 5.60 6.78
CA GLY A 40 -5.47 6.74 5.93
C GLY A 40 -6.06 6.59 4.52
N THR A 41 -5.91 5.40 3.94
CA THR A 41 -6.47 5.08 2.62
C THR A 41 -7.99 5.13 2.60
N MET A 42 -8.67 4.58 3.62
CA MET A 42 -10.14 4.65 3.72
C MET A 42 -10.65 6.09 3.83
N ALA A 43 -9.92 6.97 4.53
CA ALA A 43 -10.24 8.40 4.56
C ALA A 43 -10.10 9.03 3.17
N HIS A 44 -9.02 8.72 2.45
CA HIS A 44 -8.80 9.21 1.10
C HIS A 44 -9.86 8.72 0.10
N VAL A 45 -10.28 7.45 0.19
CA VAL A 45 -11.36 6.87 -0.63
C VAL A 45 -12.68 7.63 -0.41
N ARG A 46 -13.03 7.93 0.84
CA ARG A 46 -14.23 8.74 1.15
C ARG A 46 -14.13 10.15 0.57
N GLN A 47 -12.95 10.76 0.61
CA GLN A 47 -12.71 12.08 0.01
C GLN A 47 -12.85 12.03 -1.53
N LEU A 48 -12.30 11.01 -2.19
CA LEU A 48 -12.42 10.84 -3.65
C LEU A 48 -13.87 10.66 -4.08
N HIS A 49 -14.67 9.91 -3.31
CA HIS A 49 -16.10 9.81 -3.54
C HIS A 49 -16.80 11.17 -3.40
N HIS A 50 -16.49 11.91 -2.34
CA HIS A 50 -17.05 13.25 -2.11
C HIS A 50 -16.74 14.23 -3.26
N LEU A 51 -15.55 14.14 -3.85
CA LEU A 51 -15.13 14.94 -5.01
C LEU A 51 -15.71 14.42 -6.35
N GLY A 52 -16.44 13.31 -6.35
CA GLY A 52 -17.06 12.73 -7.54
C GLY A 52 -16.09 11.91 -8.42
N HIS A 53 -14.91 11.57 -7.90
CA HIS A 53 -13.93 10.73 -8.63
C HIS A 53 -14.20 9.24 -8.51
N LEU A 54 -14.94 8.82 -7.48
CA LEU A 54 -15.38 7.43 -7.28
C LEU A 54 -16.90 7.39 -7.20
N ASN A 55 -17.49 6.40 -7.84
CA ASN A 55 -18.91 6.11 -7.68
C ASN A 55 -19.16 5.33 -6.36
N GLN A 56 -20.44 5.16 -6.02
CA GLN A 56 -20.82 4.52 -4.75
C GLN A 56 -20.42 3.04 -4.67
N GLN A 57 -20.41 2.32 -5.80
CA GLN A 57 -20.03 0.91 -5.85
C GLN A 57 -18.52 0.76 -5.62
N GLU A 58 -17.70 1.50 -6.37
CA GLU A 58 -16.24 1.50 -6.22
C GLU A 58 -15.83 1.84 -4.78
N THR A 59 -16.44 2.89 -4.22
CA THR A 59 -16.19 3.32 -2.84
C THR A 59 -16.51 2.21 -1.85
N ARG A 60 -17.65 1.53 -2.02
CA ARG A 60 -18.08 0.45 -1.12
C ARG A 60 -17.15 -0.75 -1.20
N GLU A 61 -16.79 -1.18 -2.40
CA GLU A 61 -15.90 -2.32 -2.62
C GLU A 61 -14.52 -2.08 -1.99
N ILE A 62 -13.93 -0.91 -2.23
CA ILE A 62 -12.62 -0.56 -1.67
C ILE A 62 -12.70 -0.47 -0.13
N LEU A 63 -13.72 0.20 0.43
CA LEU A 63 -13.86 0.31 1.88
C LEU A 63 -14.12 -1.03 2.56
N THR A 64 -14.82 -1.94 1.89
CA THR A 64 -15.07 -3.30 2.41
C THR A 64 -13.76 -4.07 2.48
N LEU A 65 -12.98 -4.08 1.40
CA LEU A 65 -11.70 -4.78 1.34
C LEU A 65 -10.70 -4.23 2.36
N LEU A 66 -10.52 -2.90 2.44
CA LEU A 66 -9.62 -2.29 3.42
C LEU A 66 -10.08 -2.54 4.86
N GLY A 67 -11.40 -2.69 5.06
CA GLY A 67 -12.00 -3.06 6.35
C GLY A 67 -11.57 -4.42 6.88
N GLU A 68 -11.08 -5.32 6.02
CA GLU A 68 -10.59 -6.65 6.45
C GLU A 68 -9.23 -6.57 7.18
N PHE A 69 -8.53 -5.44 7.09
CA PHE A 69 -7.19 -5.22 7.65
C PHE A 69 -7.18 -4.30 8.88
N VAL A 70 -8.35 -3.90 9.40
CA VAL A 70 -8.52 -2.95 10.51
C VAL A 70 -9.49 -3.41 11.59
#